data_AF-A0A1L8DF01-F1
#
_entry.id   AF-A0A1L8DF01-F1
#
_cell.length_a   1.000
_cell.length_b   1.000
_cell.length_c   1.000
_cell.angle_alpha   90.00
_cell.angle_beta   90.00
_cell.angle_gamma   90.00
#
_symmetry.space_group_name_H-M   'P 1'
#
loop_
_entity.id
_entity.type
_entity.pdbx_description
1 polymer ?
#
loop_
_entity_poly.entity_id
_entity_poly.type
_entity_poly.pdbx_seq_one_letter_code
_entity_poly.pdbx_strand_id
1 'polypeptide(L)'
;MDRRGGTWKLLGSVVYAHRQELITTLYIGFLGLIFASFLVYLMEKDVNKKFNNFAQALWWGVITLCTVGYGDMVPETWQGKLIASFCALLGISFFALPAGILGSGFALKVQQQQRQKHMIRRRQPAATLIQSLWRCYAADEHSVSVATWKIHQIPLPSPPPSSKN
;
A
#
# COMPACT_ATOMS: atom_id res chain seq x y z
N MET A 1 10.83 -1.71 -16.51
CA MET A 1 10.47 -1.63 -15.08
C MET A 1 9.07 -1.01 -14.96
N ASP A 2 8.16 -1.65 -14.20
CA ASP A 2 6.72 -1.38 -13.99
C ASP A 2 5.89 -0.80 -15.18
N ARG A 3 5.53 -1.66 -16.14
CA ARG A 3 4.79 -1.28 -17.36
C ARG A 3 3.31 -0.89 -17.13
N ARG A 4 2.74 -1.18 -15.96
CA ARG A 4 1.31 -0.91 -15.65
C ARG A 4 1.10 0.01 -14.46
N GLY A 5 2.18 0.51 -13.84
CA GLY A 5 2.15 1.33 -12.63
C GLY A 5 1.47 0.61 -11.46
N GLY A 6 1.58 -0.73 -11.41
CA GLY A 6 0.89 -1.54 -10.42
C GLY A 6 1.36 -1.23 -9.00
N THR A 7 2.65 -0.96 -8.85
CA THR A 7 3.29 -0.66 -7.57
C THR A 7 2.79 0.68 -7.00
N TRP A 8 2.76 1.72 -7.84
CA TRP A 8 2.26 3.05 -7.46
C TRP A 8 0.77 3.05 -7.11
N LYS A 9 -0.04 2.29 -7.86
CA LYS A 9 -1.48 2.10 -7.55
C LYS A 9 -1.67 1.36 -6.23
N LEU A 10 -0.86 0.34 -5.95
CA LEU A 10 -0.93 -0.41 -4.70
C LEU A 10 -0.57 0.49 -3.51
N LEU A 11 0.58 1.16 -3.60
CA LEU A 11 1.09 2.10 -2.59
C LEU A 11 0.07 3.22 -2.32
N GLY A 12 -0.34 3.94 -3.37
CA GLY A 12 -1.30 5.04 -3.24
C GLY A 12 -2.63 4.59 -2.64
N SER A 13 -3.09 3.38 -2.96
CA SER A 13 -4.33 2.84 -2.38
C SER A 13 -4.18 2.44 -0.91
N VAL A 14 -3.01 1.98 -0.45
CA VAL A 14 -2.76 1.72 0.99
C VAL A 14 -2.64 3.05 1.75
N VAL A 15 -1.88 4.01 1.23
CA VAL A 15 -1.75 5.35 1.82
C VAL A 15 -3.12 6.03 1.93
N TYR A 16 -3.93 5.97 0.87
CA TYR A 16 -5.26 6.56 0.89
C TYR A 16 -6.19 5.87 1.90
N ALA A 17 -6.12 4.54 2.03
CA ALA A 17 -6.92 3.79 3.00
C ALA A 17 -6.60 4.20 4.45
N HIS A 18 -5.32 4.40 4.76
CA HIS A 18 -4.83 4.76 6.11
C HIS A 18 -4.50 6.25 6.27
N ARG A 19 -5.04 7.12 5.40
CA ARG A 19 -4.66 8.55 5.37
C ARG A 19 -4.91 9.28 6.68
N GLN A 20 -6.02 8.97 7.36
CA GLN A 20 -6.39 9.63 8.61
C GLN A 20 -5.40 9.28 9.72
N GLU A 21 -5.02 8.01 9.84
CA GLU A 21 -4.04 7.52 10.82
C GLU A 21 -2.66 8.14 10.55
N LEU A 22 -2.22 8.10 9.28
CA LEU A 22 -0.95 8.70 8.86
C LEU A 22 -0.87 10.20 9.16
N ILE A 23 -1.87 10.97 8.73
CA ILE A 23 -1.93 12.42 8.98
C ILE A 23 -1.91 12.71 10.47
N THR A 24 -2.66 11.95 11.28
CA THR A 24 -2.71 12.14 12.73
C THR A 24 -1.35 11.89 13.38
N THR A 25 -0.67 10.79 13.03
CA THR A 25 0.66 10.48 13.57
C THR A 25 1.71 11.50 13.17
N LEU A 26 1.71 11.95 11.91
CA LEU A 26 2.62 12.99 11.42
C LEU A 26 2.34 14.34 12.09
N TYR A 27 1.07 14.70 12.27
CA TYR A 27 0.69 15.95 12.93
C TYR A 27 1.15 15.97 14.39
N ILE A 28 0.86 14.91 15.15
CA ILE A 28 1.29 14.80 16.56
C ILE A 28 2.82 14.74 16.66
N GLY A 29 3.47 13.96 15.78
CA GLY A 29 4.93 13.87 15.71
C GLY A 29 5.57 15.23 15.42
N PHE A 30 5.04 16.00 14.46
CA PHE A 30 5.54 17.33 14.13
C PHE A 30 5.33 18.35 15.25
N LEU A 31 4.18 18.30 15.95
CA LEU A 31 3.93 19.13 17.12
C LEU A 31 4.93 18.79 18.24
N GLY A 32 5.15 17.49 18.49
CA GLY A 32 6.10 16.98 19.46
C GLY A 32 7.55 17.36 19.12
N LEU A 33 7.93 17.33 17.85
CA LEU A 33 9.22 17.80 17.34
C LEU A 33 9.46 19.26 17.71
N ILE A 34 8.53 20.16 17.35
CA ILE A 34 8.65 21.59 17.64
C ILE A 34 8.75 21.81 19.16
N PHE A 35 7.90 21.13 19.93
CA PHE A 35 7.88 21.25 21.39
C PHE A 35 9.20 20.77 22.02
N ALA A 36 9.69 19.60 21.62
CA ALA A 36 10.95 19.04 22.13
C ALA A 36 12.15 19.94 21.79
N SER A 37 12.25 20.37 20.53
CA SER A 37 13.31 21.30 20.08
C SER A 37 13.26 22.62 20.83
N PHE A 38 12.07 23.15 21.12
CA PHE A 38 11.91 24.38 21.87
C PHE A 38 12.36 24.24 23.33
N LEU A 39 11.95 23.16 24.01
CA LEU A 39 12.38 22.91 25.38
C LEU A 39 13.89 22.73 25.49
N VAL A 40 14.51 21.96 24.60
CA VAL A 40 15.95 21.76 24.60
C VAL A 40 16.70 23.05 24.26
N TYR A 41 16.18 23.85 23.32
CA TYR A 41 16.72 25.18 23.04
C TYR A 41 16.73 26.07 24.29
N LEU A 42 15.63 26.13 25.04
CA LEU A 42 15.57 26.94 26.25
C LEU A 42 16.58 26.51 27.32
N MET A 43 16.83 25.21 27.45
CA MET A 43 17.79 24.68 28.43
C MET A 43 19.25 24.84 28.00
N GLU A 44 19.52 24.84 26.70
CA GLU A 44 20.89 24.80 26.17
C GLU A 44 21.40 26.14 25.63
N LYS A 45 20.51 27.09 25.28
CA LYS A 45 20.88 28.34 24.59
C LYS A 45 21.98 29.16 25.29
N ASP A 46 22.02 29.13 26.62
CA ASP A 46 22.93 29.96 27.42
C ASP A 46 24.28 29.26 27.70
N VAL A 47 24.34 27.94 27.54
CA VAL A 47 25.52 27.12 27.88
C VAL A 47 26.21 26.61 26.62
N ASN A 48 25.44 26.16 25.64
CA ASN A 48 25.95 25.44 24.47
C ASN A 48 25.84 26.28 23.21
N LYS A 49 26.99 26.73 22.70
CA LYS A 49 27.08 27.55 21.47
C LYS A 49 26.53 26.85 20.22
N LYS A 50 26.38 25.53 20.24
CA LYS A 50 25.77 24.78 19.12
C LYS A 50 24.28 25.13 19.00
N PHE A 51 23.57 25.30 20.10
CA PHE A 51 22.16 25.70 20.13
C PHE A 51 21.96 27.22 20.06
N ASN A 52 22.65 27.90 19.13
CA ASN A 52 22.62 29.35 19.02
C ASN A 52 21.23 29.90 18.61
N ASN A 53 20.53 29.21 17.72
CA ASN A 53 19.20 29.61 17.27
C ASN A 53 18.22 28.43 17.28
N PHE A 54 16.93 28.74 17.18
CA PHE A 54 15.88 27.73 17.19
C PHE A 54 15.98 26.76 16.00
N ALA A 55 16.47 27.20 14.83
CA ALA A 55 16.63 26.34 13.67
C ALA A 55 17.66 25.22 13.92
N GLN A 56 18.72 25.50 14.67
CA GLN A 56 19.71 24.50 15.09
C GLN A 56 19.11 23.48 16.08
N ALA A 57 18.26 23.92 17.00
CA ALA A 57 17.53 23.02 17.89
C ALA A 57 16.49 22.18 17.14
N LEU A 58 15.88 22.73 16.09
CA LEU A 58 14.98 22.00 15.20
C LEU A 58 15.72 20.94 14.39
N TRP A 59 16.91 21.27 13.86
CA TRP A 59 17.80 20.30 13.20
C TRP A 59 18.13 19.14 14.13
N TRP A 60 18.57 19.43 15.35
CA TRP A 60 18.80 18.42 16.39
C TRP A 60 17.56 17.54 16.62
N GLY A 61 16.37 18.15 16.77
CA GLY A 61 15.13 17.43 16.96
C GLY A 61 14.83 16.47 15.80
N VAL A 62 15.01 16.91 14.55
CA VAL A 62 14.78 16.07 13.36
C VAL A 62 15.73 14.87 13.34
N ILE A 63 17.04 15.09 13.54
CA ILE A 63 18.02 13.99 13.49
C ILE A 63 17.84 13.02 14.66
N THR A 64 17.39 13.49 15.83
CA THR A 64 17.15 12.65 17.00
C THR A 64 15.84 11.86 16.89
N LEU A 65 14.72 12.51 16.54
CA LEU A 65 13.43 11.83 16.43
C LEU A 65 13.37 10.85 15.25
N CYS A 66 14.09 11.13 14.17
CA CYS A 66 14.27 10.19 13.06
C CYS A 66 15.33 9.11 13.36
N THR A 67 15.88 9.06 14.58
CA THR A 67 16.89 8.06 15.01
C THR A 67 18.17 8.03 14.17
N VAL A 68 18.51 9.15 13.51
CA VAL A 68 19.75 9.29 12.72
C VAL A 68 20.95 9.50 13.63
N GLY A 69 20.86 10.48 14.54
CA GLY A 69 21.83 10.69 15.61
C GLY A 69 23.27 10.98 15.17
N TYR A 70 23.50 12.00 14.33
CA TYR A 70 24.85 12.37 13.89
C TYR A 70 25.83 12.72 15.01
N GLY A 71 25.34 13.22 16.15
CA GLY A 71 26.16 13.59 17.31
C GLY A 71 26.94 14.90 17.14
N ASP A 72 26.70 15.64 16.06
CA ASP A 72 27.18 17.00 15.83
C ASP A 72 26.68 17.96 16.92
N MET A 73 25.42 17.79 17.32
CA MET A 73 24.73 18.58 18.34
C MET A 73 24.12 17.67 19.39
N VAL A 74 24.45 17.91 20.66
CA VAL A 74 23.95 17.12 21.80
C VAL A 74 23.78 18.07 22.99
N PRO A 75 22.67 17.99 23.76
CA PRO A 75 22.53 18.77 24.98
C PRO A 75 23.65 18.41 25.98
N GLU A 76 24.29 19.42 26.54
CA GLU A 76 25.40 19.24 27.49
C GLU A 76 24.92 19.32 28.94
N THR A 77 23.90 20.14 29.21
CA THR A 77 23.34 20.35 30.53
C THR A 77 22.60 19.11 31.04
N TRP A 78 22.64 18.89 32.35
CA TRP A 78 21.93 17.77 32.98
C TRP A 78 20.41 17.85 32.75
N GLN A 79 19.83 19.05 32.89
CA GLN A 79 18.41 19.30 32.67
C GLN A 79 18.01 19.10 31.20
N GLY A 80 18.82 19.61 30.27
CA GLY A 80 18.64 19.41 28.84
C GLY A 80 18.67 17.93 28.45
N LYS A 81 19.61 17.14 29.01
CA LYS A 81 19.69 15.69 28.80
C LYS A 81 18.46 14.94 29.31
N LEU A 82 17.94 15.28 30.49
CA LEU A 82 16.74 14.66 31.05
C LEU A 82 15.51 14.92 30.17
N ILE A 83 15.28 16.18 29.81
CA ILE A 83 14.15 16.57 28.95
C ILE A 83 14.30 15.97 27.56
N ALA A 84 15.48 16.05 26.95
CA ALA A 84 15.77 15.46 25.65
C ALA A 84 15.50 13.95 25.64
N SER A 85 15.93 13.22 26.68
CA SER A 85 15.71 11.77 26.79
C SER A 85 14.23 11.43 26.87
N PHE A 86 13.47 12.16 27.70
CA PHE A 86 12.02 11.95 27.83
C PHE A 86 11.27 12.28 26.52
N CYS A 87 11.58 13.42 25.90
CA CYS A 87 11.00 13.81 24.63
C CYS A 87 11.39 12.87 23.48
N ALA A 88 12.61 12.34 23.47
CA ALA A 88 13.06 11.39 22.46
C ALA A 88 12.27 10.07 22.53
N LEU A 89 12.06 9.52 23.74
CA LEU A 89 11.27 8.28 23.91
C LEU A 89 9.86 8.44 23.33
N LEU A 90 9.19 9.56 23.64
CA LEU A 90 7.86 9.84 23.11
C LEU A 90 7.88 10.12 21.60
N GLY A 91 8.78 10.98 21.13
CA GLY A 91 8.82 11.42 19.73
C GLY A 91 9.21 10.30 18.76
N ILE A 92 10.20 9.47 19.11
CA ILE A 92 10.61 8.32 18.28
C ILE A 92 9.44 7.37 18.05
N SER A 93 8.63 7.14 19.08
CA SER A 93 7.43 6.29 18.99
C SER A 93 6.47 6.80 17.91
N PHE A 94 6.19 8.11 17.85
CA PHE A 94 5.30 8.69 16.85
C PHE A 94 5.89 8.67 15.43
N PHE A 95 7.19 8.91 15.26
CA PHE A 95 7.84 8.85 13.95
C PHE A 95 7.99 7.43 13.41
N ALA A 96 7.97 6.41 14.27
CA ALA A 96 7.96 5.00 13.86
C ALA A 96 6.57 4.51 13.39
N LEU A 97 5.48 5.10 13.87
CA LEU A 97 4.11 4.65 13.56
C LEU A 97 3.76 4.65 12.06
N PRO A 98 4.11 5.66 11.24
CA PRO A 98 3.79 5.64 9.81
C PRO A 98 4.33 4.40 9.09
N ALA A 99 5.55 3.97 9.41
CA ALA A 99 6.14 2.75 8.86
C ALA A 99 5.34 1.50 9.29
N GLY A 100 4.94 1.42 10.56
CA GLY A 100 4.12 0.33 11.10
C GLY A 100 2.70 0.27 10.50
N ILE A 101 2.05 1.41 10.32
CA ILE A 101 0.72 1.52 9.70
C ILE A 101 0.78 1.06 8.25
N LEU A 102 1.76 1.53 7.48
CA LEU A 102 1.92 1.09 6.09
C LEU A 102 2.26 -0.40 6.01
N GLY A 103 3.17 -0.90 6.85
CA GLY A 103 3.55 -2.31 6.89
C GLY A 103 2.35 -3.23 7.17
N SER A 104 1.55 -2.90 8.18
CA SER A 104 0.33 -3.65 8.50
C SER A 104 -0.74 -3.52 7.40
N GLY A 105 -0.91 -2.33 6.83
CA GLY A 105 -1.82 -2.09 5.70
C GLY A 105 -1.48 -2.93 4.46
N PHE A 106 -0.19 -3.06 4.14
CA PHE A 106 0.27 -3.96 3.07
C PHE A 106 -0.01 -5.43 3.40
N ALA A 107 0.31 -5.88 4.61
CA ALA A 107 0.07 -7.26 5.04
C ALA A 107 -1.42 -7.64 4.93
N LEU A 108 -2.30 -6.77 5.42
CA LEU A 108 -3.76 -6.96 5.33
C LEU A 108 -4.23 -7.01 3.88
N LYS A 109 -3.72 -6.12 3.01
CA LYS A 109 -4.11 -6.07 1.61
C LYS A 109 -3.64 -7.31 0.83
N VAL A 110 -2.45 -7.82 1.12
CA VAL A 110 -1.95 -9.08 0.55
C VAL A 110 -2.82 -10.25 1.01
N GLN A 111 -3.18 -10.30 2.29
CA GLN A 111 -4.08 -11.33 2.83
C GLN A 111 -5.48 -11.27 2.19
N GLN A 112 -6.03 -10.08 1.99
CA GLN A 112 -7.30 -9.88 1.28
C GLN A 112 -7.22 -10.34 -0.18
N GLN A 113 -6.14 -10.03 -0.88
CA GLN A 113 -5.93 -10.51 -2.26
C GLN A 113 -5.86 -12.03 -2.32
N GLN A 114 -5.24 -12.70 -1.36
CA GLN A 114 -5.25 -14.17 -1.29
C GLN A 114 -6.67 -14.72 -1.12
N ARG A 115 -7.50 -14.14 -0.25
CA ARG A 115 -8.91 -14.53 -0.10
C ARG A 115 -9.70 -14.30 -1.39
N GLN A 116 -9.48 -13.18 -2.08
CA GLN A 116 -10.14 -12.91 -3.36
C GLN A 116 -9.70 -13.88 -4.47
N LYS A 117 -8.42 -14.30 -4.49
CA LYS A 117 -7.95 -15.33 -5.44
C LYS A 117 -8.74 -16.64 -5.29
N HIS A 118 -9.06 -17.06 -4.06
CA HIS A 118 -9.92 -18.23 -3.84
C HIS A 118 -11.32 -18.05 -4.44
N MET A 119 -11.92 -16.86 -4.31
CA MET A 119 -13.22 -16.59 -4.93
C MET A 119 -13.14 -16.47 -6.47
N ILE A 120 -12.07 -15.88 -7.00
CA ILE A 120 -11.85 -15.77 -8.45
C ILE A 120 -11.70 -17.16 -9.08
N ARG A 121 -11.09 -18.13 -8.39
CA ARG A 121 -11.05 -19.52 -8.86
C ARG A 121 -12.44 -20.13 -9.07
N ARG A 122 -13.47 -19.64 -8.37
CA ARG A 122 -14.87 -20.05 -8.58
C ARG A 122 -15.52 -19.45 -9.82
N ARG A 123 -14.92 -18.43 -10.45
CA ARG A 123 -15.47 -17.85 -11.70
C ARG A 123 -15.43 -18.84 -12.85
N GLN A 124 -14.37 -19.64 -12.96
CA GLN A 124 -14.24 -20.63 -14.03
C GLN A 124 -15.34 -21.69 -13.99
N PRO A 125 -15.61 -22.40 -12.87
CA PRO A 125 -16.71 -23.36 -12.80
C PRO A 125 -18.09 -22.70 -12.97
N ALA A 126 -18.28 -21.47 -12.50
CA ALA A 126 -19.53 -20.73 -12.73
C ALA A 126 -19.74 -20.43 -14.23
N ALA A 127 -18.69 -20.01 -14.94
CA ALA A 127 -18.76 -19.80 -16.39
C ALA A 127 -19.05 -21.12 -17.13
N THR A 128 -18.40 -22.21 -16.73
CA THR A 128 -18.67 -23.55 -17.29
C THR A 128 -20.12 -23.97 -17.08
N LEU A 129 -20.68 -23.74 -15.89
CA LEU A 129 -22.08 -24.06 -15.59
C LEU A 129 -23.06 -23.30 -16.48
N ILE A 130 -22.84 -21.99 -16.67
CA ILE A 130 -23.66 -21.17 -17.55
C ILE A 130 -23.55 -21.67 -19.01
N GLN A 131 -22.33 -21.98 -19.46
CA GLN A 131 -22.09 -22.50 -20.81
C GLN A 131 -22.73 -23.89 -21.02
N SER A 132 -22.67 -24.79 -20.03
CA SER A 132 -23.31 -26.10 -20.13
C SER A 132 -24.83 -25.99 -20.11
N LEU A 133 -25.40 -25.11 -19.27
CA LEU A 133 -26.84 -24.87 -19.24
C LEU A 133 -27.35 -24.36 -20.59
N TRP A 134 -26.65 -23.40 -21.20
CA TRP A 134 -27.01 -22.91 -22.54
C TRP A 134 -26.89 -24.01 -23.60
N ARG A 135 -25.85 -24.86 -23.54
CA ARG A 135 -25.70 -26.00 -24.45
C ARG A 135 -26.84 -27.01 -24.30
N CYS A 136 -27.28 -27.30 -23.08
CA CYS A 136 -28.44 -28.18 -22.84
C CYS A 136 -29.73 -27.56 -23.39
N TYR A 137 -29.96 -26.27 -23.15
CA TYR A 137 -31.12 -25.56 -23.70
C TYR A 137 -31.12 -25.51 -25.24
N ALA A 138 -29.96 -25.27 -25.85
CA ALA A 138 -29.80 -25.22 -27.30
C ALA A 138 -29.89 -26.60 -27.97
N ALA A 139 -29.88 -27.69 -27.20
CA ALA A 139 -30.03 -29.06 -27.69
C ALA A 139 -31.49 -29.54 -27.71
N ASP A 140 -32.43 -28.73 -27.23
CA ASP A 140 -33.87 -29.02 -27.30
C ASP A 140 -34.35 -29.11 -28.77
N GLU A 141 -35.30 -30.00 -29.05
CA GLU A 141 -35.78 -30.32 -30.41
C GLU A 141 -36.44 -29.13 -31.10
N HIS A 142 -37.03 -28.22 -30.32
CA HIS A 142 -37.60 -26.97 -30.80
C HIS A 142 -36.57 -25.82 -30.95
N SER A 143 -35.30 -26.06 -30.62
CA SER A 143 -34.28 -25.01 -30.62
C SER A 143 -33.63 -24.82 -32.01
N VAL A 144 -33.65 -23.59 -32.52
CA VAL A 144 -33.11 -23.23 -33.85
C VAL A 144 -31.66 -22.74 -33.83
N SER A 145 -30.89 -23.04 -32.77
CA SER A 145 -29.53 -22.49 -32.60
C SER A 145 -28.49 -23.16 -33.49
N VAL A 146 -28.38 -22.72 -34.75
CA VAL A 146 -27.40 -23.20 -35.74
C VAL A 146 -25.95 -22.99 -35.28
N ALA A 147 -25.68 -21.90 -34.53
CA ALA A 147 -24.34 -21.58 -34.03
C ALA A 147 -23.78 -22.62 -33.04
N THR A 148 -24.64 -23.28 -32.26
CA THR A 148 -24.26 -24.34 -31.32
C THR A 148 -23.73 -25.56 -32.05
N TRP A 149 -24.41 -25.96 -33.12
CA TRP A 149 -24.11 -27.18 -33.88
C TRP A 149 -22.99 -27.00 -34.91
N LYS A 150 -22.72 -25.75 -35.34
CA LYS A 150 -21.68 -25.43 -36.34
C LYS A 150 -20.28 -25.90 -35.95
N ILE A 151 -19.95 -25.95 -34.66
CA ILE A 151 -18.67 -26.50 -34.16
C ILE A 151 -18.55 -28.02 -34.38
N HIS A 152 -19.68 -28.73 -34.42
CA HIS A 152 -19.74 -30.17 -34.56
C HIS A 152 -20.02 -30.63 -36.01
N GLN A 153 -20.36 -29.70 -36.90
CA GLN A 153 -20.56 -29.99 -38.32
C GLN A 153 -19.21 -30.10 -39.03
N ILE A 154 -18.94 -31.27 -39.62
CA ILE A 154 -17.80 -31.50 -40.50
C ILE A 154 -18.20 -31.04 -41.91
N PRO A 155 -17.40 -30.20 -42.61
CA PRO A 155 -17.68 -29.87 -44.01
C PRO A 155 -17.67 -31.14 -44.86
N LEU A 156 -18.75 -31.39 -45.60
CA LEU A 156 -18.78 -32.49 -46.56
C LEU A 156 -17.77 -32.21 -47.70
N PRO A 157 -17.00 -33.22 -48.15
CA PRO A 157 -16.16 -33.06 -49.33
C PRO A 157 -17.02 -32.74 -50.55
N SER A 158 -16.54 -31.83 -51.40
CA SER A 158 -17.26 -31.43 -52.62
C SER A 158 -17.49 -32.63 -53.54
N PRO A 159 -18.69 -32.80 -54.11
CA PRO A 159 -18.96 -33.89 -55.04
C PRO A 159 -18.02 -33.81 -56.26
N PRO A 160 -17.57 -34.94 -56.82
CA PRO A 160 -16.71 -34.94 -57.99
C PRO A 160 -17.42 -34.31 -59.19
N PRO A 161 -16.69 -33.59 -60.07
CA PRO A 161 -17.30 -32.95 -61.23
C PRO A 161 -17.99 -33.98 -62.12
N SER A 162 -19.27 -33.72 -62.43
CA SER A 162 -20.08 -34.56 -63.32
C SER A 162 -19.40 -34.61 -64.70
N SER A 163 -18.89 -35.80 -65.06
CA SER A 163 -18.51 -36.11 -66.43
C SER A 163 -19.80 -36.13 -67.27
N LYS A 164 -20.03 -35.05 -68.04
CA LYS A 164 -21.04 -35.05 -69.10
C LYS A 164 -20.51 -35.88 -70.27
N ASN A 165 -21.12 -37.03 -70.52
CA ASN A 165 -21.05 -37.73 -71.80
C ASN A 165 -22.05 -37.12 -72.78
#